data_AF-A0A932U7L8-F1
#
_entry.id   AF-A0A932U7L8-F1
#
_cell.length_a   1.000
_cell.length_b   1.000
_cell.length_c   1.000
_cell.angle_alpha   90.00
_cell.angle_beta   90.00
_cell.angle_gamma   90.00
#
_symmetry.space_group_name_H-M   'P 1'
#
loop_
_entity.id
_entity.type
_entity.pdbx_description
1 polymer ?
#
loop_
_entity_poly.entity_id
_entity_poly.type
_entity_poly.pdbx_seq_one_letter_code
_entity_poly.pdbx_strand_id
1 'polypeptide(L)'
;MTAMTAEELIAELERLRRAGDHAAMQALSDQVNPALGRQMTVKQYERIQLLRSWAATAFLTANDSEPDSLPETAHFEALTERMSLESFASEADLRDLRDSAAVDLPEDYLAFLRWSNGAEGEIGPNYVQIWSADQIYRDPYPYGDELPGILFFAGDGGEAAFGFDTRIQPMPVVVTHYDDLDADTLVPIAPTFTAFLEFLASNDWTDYWFSYRSSSPER
;
A
#
# COMPACT_ATOMS: atom_id res chain seq x y z
N MET A 1 -8.66 -32.08 -1.49
CA MET A 1 -9.11 -30.91 -0.70
C MET A 1 -9.92 -30.04 -1.63
N THR A 2 -11.19 -29.80 -1.33
CA THR A 2 -12.04 -28.90 -2.10
C THR A 2 -11.50 -27.48 -1.94
N ALA A 3 -11.33 -26.76 -3.05
CA ALA A 3 -10.91 -25.36 -2.99
C ALA A 3 -12.03 -24.53 -2.33
N MET A 4 -11.67 -23.75 -1.31
CA MET A 4 -12.59 -22.87 -0.59
C MET A 4 -13.00 -21.69 -1.49
N THR A 5 -14.28 -21.34 -1.47
CA THR A 5 -14.82 -20.17 -2.21
C THR A 5 -14.53 -18.86 -1.48
N ALA A 6 -14.68 -17.73 -2.18
CA ALA A 6 -14.49 -16.41 -1.57
C ALA A 6 -15.47 -16.11 -0.43
N GLU A 7 -16.72 -16.60 -0.51
CA GLU A 7 -17.72 -16.42 0.55
C GLU A 7 -17.37 -17.24 1.80
N GLU A 8 -16.92 -18.49 1.62
CA GLU A 8 -16.47 -19.34 2.73
C GLU A 8 -15.23 -18.75 3.41
N LEU A 9 -14.29 -18.21 2.63
CA LEU A 9 -13.10 -17.53 3.15
C LEU A 9 -13.46 -16.29 3.96
N ILE A 10 -14.36 -15.43 3.47
CA ILE A 10 -14.83 -14.24 4.21
C ILE A 10 -15.52 -14.66 5.50
N ALA A 11 -16.42 -15.66 5.44
CA ALA A 11 -17.14 -16.13 6.62
C ALA A 11 -16.19 -16.69 7.70
N GLU A 12 -15.14 -17.41 7.29
CA GLU A 12 -14.17 -17.97 8.21
C GLU A 12 -13.25 -16.88 8.80
N LEU A 13 -12.77 -15.94 7.99
CA LEU A 13 -12.01 -14.78 8.49
C LEU A 13 -12.82 -13.94 9.49
N GLU A 14 -14.12 -13.76 9.26
CA GLU A 14 -15.01 -13.08 10.22
C GLU A 14 -15.26 -13.90 11.50
N ARG A 15 -15.30 -15.23 11.41
CA ARG A 15 -15.39 -16.12 12.57
C ARG A 15 -14.12 -16.00 13.43
N LEU A 16 -12.95 -16.09 12.81
CA LEU A 16 -11.66 -15.99 13.49
C LEU A 16 -11.45 -14.61 14.11
N ARG A 17 -11.85 -13.54 13.41
CA ARG A 17 -11.84 -12.18 13.96
C ARG A 17 -12.70 -12.07 15.23
N ARG A 18 -13.92 -12.61 15.22
CA ARG A 18 -14.80 -12.61 16.40
C ARG A 18 -14.22 -13.41 17.57
N ALA A 19 -13.41 -14.43 17.28
CA ALA A 19 -12.72 -15.24 18.27
C ALA A 19 -11.41 -14.61 18.78
N GLY A 20 -10.90 -13.56 18.14
CA GLY A 20 -9.60 -12.97 18.46
C GLY A 20 -8.40 -13.86 18.09
N ASP A 21 -8.59 -14.83 17.18
CA ASP A 21 -7.55 -15.77 16.79
C ASP A 21 -6.73 -15.21 15.62
N HIS A 22 -5.87 -14.25 15.93
CA HIS A 22 -5.07 -13.50 14.96
C HIS A 22 -4.08 -14.38 14.19
N ALA A 23 -3.52 -15.41 14.84
CA ALA A 23 -2.60 -16.34 14.21
C ALA A 23 -3.29 -17.21 13.15
N ALA A 24 -4.50 -17.71 13.44
CA ALA A 24 -5.29 -18.45 12.48
C ALA A 24 -5.79 -17.56 11.33
N MET A 25 -6.10 -16.28 11.58
CA MET A 25 -6.43 -15.33 10.52
C MET A 25 -5.28 -15.13 9.54
N GLN A 26 -4.06 -14.94 10.05
CA GLN A 26 -2.87 -14.78 9.22
C GLN A 26 -2.60 -16.04 8.39
N ALA A 27 -2.59 -17.21 9.02
CA ALA A 27 -2.34 -18.47 8.34
C ALA A 27 -3.38 -18.81 7.26
N LEU A 28 -4.63 -18.41 7.45
CA LEU A 28 -5.69 -18.56 6.45
C LEU A 28 -5.56 -17.55 5.31
N SER A 29 -5.15 -16.33 5.63
CA SER A 29 -4.88 -15.26 4.66
C SER A 29 -3.73 -15.62 3.72
N ASP A 30 -2.67 -16.24 4.24
CA ASP A 30 -1.48 -16.65 3.48
C ASP A 30 -1.79 -17.81 2.52
N GLN A 31 -2.85 -18.58 2.78
CA GLN A 31 -3.30 -19.69 1.93
C GLN A 31 -4.18 -19.25 0.75
N VAL A 32 -4.47 -17.96 0.63
CA VAL A 32 -5.30 -17.43 -0.47
C VAL A 32 -4.52 -17.50 -1.78
N ASN A 33 -4.89 -18.45 -2.63
CA ASN A 33 -4.26 -18.66 -3.92
C ASN A 33 -4.61 -17.53 -4.91
N PRO A 34 -3.65 -17.03 -5.72
CA PRO A 34 -3.88 -16.06 -6.80
C PRO A 34 -5.03 -16.42 -7.78
N ALA A 35 -5.37 -17.70 -7.92
CA ALA A 35 -6.50 -18.16 -8.72
C ALA A 35 -7.88 -17.75 -8.15
N LEU A 36 -8.01 -17.63 -6.83
CA LEU A 36 -9.25 -17.19 -6.16
C LEU A 36 -9.48 -15.69 -6.39
N GLY A 37 -8.41 -14.88 -6.37
CA GLY A 37 -8.47 -13.44 -6.62
C GLY A 37 -9.08 -13.09 -7.98
N ARG A 38 -8.84 -13.90 -9.01
CA ARG A 38 -9.42 -13.72 -10.37
C ARG A 38 -10.91 -14.00 -10.48
N GLN A 39 -11.51 -14.62 -9.46
CA GLN A 39 -12.94 -14.99 -9.43
C GLN A 39 -13.75 -14.16 -8.42
N MET A 40 -13.09 -13.26 -7.70
CA MET A 40 -13.70 -12.42 -6.68
C MET A 40 -14.30 -11.15 -7.27
N THR A 41 -15.44 -10.73 -6.71
CA THR A 41 -15.95 -9.38 -6.92
C THR A 41 -15.10 -8.36 -6.16
N VAL A 42 -15.09 -7.11 -6.61
CA VAL A 42 -14.40 -5.99 -5.94
C VAL A 42 -14.79 -5.91 -4.45
N LYS A 43 -16.08 -6.03 -4.13
CA LYS A 43 -16.57 -6.01 -2.75
C LYS A 43 -16.02 -7.16 -1.89
N GLN A 44 -15.87 -8.35 -2.47
CA GLN A 44 -15.28 -9.49 -1.75
C GLN A 44 -13.79 -9.26 -1.53
N TYR A 45 -13.10 -8.68 -2.51
CA TYR A 45 -11.69 -8.36 -2.40
C TYR A 45 -11.44 -7.31 -1.32
N GLU A 46 -12.15 -6.18 -1.36
CA GLU A 46 -12.11 -5.13 -0.33
C GLU A 46 -12.40 -5.69 1.06
N ARG A 47 -13.41 -6.56 1.17
CA ARG A 47 -13.79 -7.16 2.46
C ARG A 47 -12.67 -8.04 3.02
N ILE A 48 -12.00 -8.83 2.18
CA ILE A 48 -10.86 -9.64 2.61
C ILE A 48 -9.68 -8.76 3.01
N GLN A 49 -9.37 -7.70 2.25
CA GLN A 49 -8.29 -6.78 2.59
C GLN A 49 -8.53 -6.05 3.91
N LEU A 50 -9.78 -5.65 4.20
CA LEU A 50 -10.17 -5.08 5.50
C LEU A 50 -10.03 -6.07 6.66
N LEU A 51 -10.27 -7.36 6.42
CA LEU A 51 -10.09 -8.39 7.45
C LEU A 51 -8.60 -8.69 7.68
N ARG A 52 -7.78 -8.60 6.63
CA ARG A 52 -6.31 -8.73 6.69
C ARG A 52 -5.66 -7.61 7.47
N SER A 53 -6.02 -6.35 7.18
CA SER A 53 -5.48 -5.20 7.91
C SER A 53 -5.76 -5.29 9.41
N TRP A 54 -6.93 -5.80 9.80
CA TRP A 54 -7.28 -6.04 11.20
C TRP A 54 -6.40 -7.07 11.91
N ALA A 55 -6.02 -8.15 11.22
CA ALA A 55 -5.09 -9.15 11.78
C ALA A 55 -3.69 -8.56 11.99
N ALA A 56 -3.21 -7.75 11.04
CA ALA A 56 -1.92 -7.08 11.12
C ALA A 56 -1.86 -6.04 12.26
N THR A 57 -2.87 -5.17 12.38
CA THR A 57 -2.91 -4.14 13.43
C THR A 57 -3.02 -4.72 14.85
N ALA A 58 -3.76 -5.82 15.02
CA ALA A 58 -3.90 -6.47 16.33
C ALA A 58 -2.63 -7.24 16.75
N PHE A 59 -1.84 -7.73 15.79
CA PHE A 59 -0.55 -8.39 16.07
C PHE A 59 0.52 -7.39 16.54
N LEU A 60 0.55 -6.20 15.92
CA LEU A 60 1.51 -5.14 16.25
C LEU A 60 1.24 -4.51 17.64
N THR A 61 -0.01 -4.42 18.07
CA THR A 61 -0.38 -3.84 19.39
C THR A 61 -0.14 -4.78 20.57
N ALA A 62 0.11 -6.07 20.32
CA ALA A 62 0.29 -7.08 21.38
C ALA A 62 1.75 -7.26 21.84
N ASN A 63 2.72 -6.63 21.17
CA ASN A 63 4.15 -6.94 21.36
C ASN A 63 4.98 -5.67 21.66
N ASP A 64 4.78 -5.08 22.84
CA ASP A 64 5.64 -4.00 23.39
C ASP A 64 6.90 -4.58 24.05
N SER A 65 7.88 -4.97 23.24
CA SER A 65 9.27 -5.18 23.68
C SER A 65 10.18 -4.73 22.54
N GLU A 66 11.21 -3.94 22.88
CA GLU A 66 12.16 -3.30 21.95
C GLU A 66 12.47 -4.19 20.73
N PRO A 67 12.28 -3.72 19.48
CA PRO A 67 12.38 -4.60 18.34
C PRO A 67 13.85 -4.81 17.98
N ASP A 68 14.38 -5.96 18.38
CA ASP A 68 15.43 -6.63 17.62
C ASP A 68 14.84 -6.86 16.21
N SER A 69 15.29 -6.05 15.25
CA SER A 69 14.78 -5.94 13.89
C SER A 69 14.63 -7.29 13.16
N LEU A 70 13.47 -7.53 12.48
CA LEU A 70 13.15 -8.47 11.37
C LEU A 70 11.85 -9.29 11.61
N PRO A 71 10.69 -8.84 11.08
CA PRO A 71 10.07 -9.51 9.90
C PRO A 71 9.68 -8.57 8.76
N GLU A 72 9.42 -7.30 9.07
CA GLU A 72 8.91 -6.29 8.12
C GLU A 72 10.00 -5.87 7.12
N THR A 73 11.25 -5.74 7.56
CA THR A 73 12.38 -5.43 6.68
C THR A 73 12.73 -6.56 5.71
N ALA A 74 12.57 -7.82 6.11
CA ALA A 74 12.75 -8.97 5.21
C ALA A 74 11.66 -9.02 4.13
N HIS A 75 10.45 -8.54 4.46
CA HIS A 75 9.36 -8.42 3.51
C HIS A 75 9.65 -7.31 2.49
N PHE A 76 10.13 -6.14 2.94
CA PHE A 76 10.57 -5.07 2.02
C PHE A 76 11.70 -5.54 1.12
N GLU A 77 12.73 -6.20 1.68
CA GLU A 77 13.85 -6.74 0.90
C GLU A 77 13.39 -7.69 -0.21
N ALA A 78 12.43 -8.57 0.08
CA ALA A 78 11.87 -9.48 -0.92
C ALA A 78 11.08 -8.75 -2.01
N LEU A 79 10.29 -7.72 -1.66
CA LEU A 79 9.47 -6.97 -2.62
C LEU A 79 10.31 -6.03 -3.50
N THR A 80 11.42 -5.52 -2.98
CA THR A 80 12.26 -4.54 -3.67
C THR A 80 13.59 -5.12 -4.14
N GLU A 81 13.67 -6.44 -4.35
CA GLU A 81 14.92 -7.14 -4.71
C GLU A 81 15.58 -6.60 -6.00
N ARG A 82 14.78 -5.99 -6.88
CA ARG A 82 15.20 -5.41 -8.17
C ARG A 82 15.27 -3.88 -8.15
N MET A 83 15.26 -3.28 -6.96
CA MET A 83 15.40 -1.83 -6.78
C MET A 83 16.79 -1.47 -6.27
N SER A 84 17.26 -0.30 -6.68
CA SER A 84 18.33 0.42 -6.01
C SER A 84 17.76 1.11 -4.77
N LEU A 85 18.21 0.69 -3.59
CA LEU A 85 17.81 1.25 -2.30
C LEU A 85 18.73 2.39 -1.90
N GLU A 86 18.16 3.43 -1.27
CA GLU A 86 18.93 4.51 -0.67
C GLU A 86 19.34 4.18 0.77
N SER A 87 20.20 5.02 1.35
CA SER A 87 20.49 4.93 2.79
C SER A 87 19.22 5.17 3.61
N PHE A 88 19.18 4.66 4.84
CA PHE A 88 18.11 4.92 5.80
C PHE A 88 17.82 6.42 5.99
N ALA A 89 16.55 6.76 6.23
CA ALA A 89 16.15 8.14 6.50
C ALA A 89 16.68 8.59 7.86
N SER A 90 17.07 9.85 7.97
CA SER A 90 17.42 10.42 9.27
C SER A 90 16.16 10.73 10.08
N GLU A 91 16.24 10.66 11.41
CA GLU A 91 15.15 11.10 12.29
C GLU A 91 14.79 12.58 12.10
N ALA A 92 15.71 13.39 11.57
CA ALA A 92 15.43 14.76 11.20
C ALA A 92 14.54 14.84 9.96
N ASP A 93 14.87 14.10 8.89
CA ASP A 93 14.07 14.08 7.66
C ASP A 93 12.67 13.48 7.90
N LEU A 94 12.57 12.44 8.72
CA LEU A 94 11.26 11.85 9.08
C LEU A 94 10.40 12.80 9.89
N ARG A 95 11.01 13.59 10.78
CA ARG A 95 10.30 14.66 11.51
C ARG A 95 9.84 15.76 10.55
N ASP A 96 10.72 16.24 9.69
CA ASP A 96 10.40 17.32 8.76
C ASP A 96 9.31 16.90 7.76
N LEU A 97 9.32 15.64 7.32
CA LEU A 97 8.25 15.02 6.52
C LEU A 97 6.90 14.96 7.28
N ARG A 98 6.91 14.55 8.55
CA ARG A 98 5.68 14.53 9.37
C ARG A 98 5.13 15.94 9.57
N ASP A 99 6.01 16.89 9.84
CA ASP A 99 5.65 18.30 10.05
C ASP A 99 5.08 18.92 8.76
N SER A 100 5.58 18.53 7.58
CA SER A 100 5.08 19.03 6.29
C SER A 100 3.73 18.42 5.87
N ALA A 101 3.48 17.15 6.18
CA ALA A 101 2.27 16.44 5.75
C ALA A 101 0.98 16.93 6.45
N ALA A 102 1.09 17.59 7.61
CA ALA A 102 -0.03 18.05 8.44
C ALA A 102 -1.03 16.94 8.85
N VAL A 103 -0.69 15.66 8.64
CA VAL A 103 -1.46 14.47 8.98
C VAL A 103 -0.54 13.38 9.53
N ASP A 104 -1.08 12.45 10.31
CA ASP A 104 -0.33 11.28 10.79
C ASP A 104 -0.09 10.30 9.64
N LEU A 105 1.16 10.19 9.21
CA LEU A 105 1.55 9.31 8.12
C LEU A 105 1.41 7.83 8.48
N PRO A 106 1.11 6.95 7.49
CA PRO A 106 1.07 5.51 7.72
C PRO A 106 2.39 4.99 8.31
N GLU A 107 2.33 4.20 9.38
CA GLU A 107 3.54 3.71 10.06
C GLU A 107 4.32 2.71 9.19
N ASP A 108 3.66 1.95 8.32
CA ASP A 108 4.33 1.02 7.38
C ASP A 108 5.17 1.77 6.33
N TYR A 109 4.72 2.95 5.90
CA TYR A 109 5.50 3.84 5.06
C TYR A 109 6.71 4.44 5.80
N LEU A 110 6.51 4.88 7.04
CA LEU A 110 7.59 5.40 7.87
C LEU A 110 8.62 4.31 8.22
N ALA A 111 8.17 3.07 8.44
CA ALA A 111 9.03 1.90 8.61
C ALA A 111 9.87 1.65 7.35
N PHE A 112 9.28 1.75 6.17
CA PHE A 112 10.02 1.67 4.91
C PHE A 112 11.09 2.76 4.81
N LEU A 113 10.75 4.04 5.07
CA LEU A 113 11.74 5.12 4.99
C LEU A 113 12.90 4.98 6.00
N ARG A 114 12.63 4.47 7.21
CA ARG A 114 13.68 4.13 8.18
C ARG A 114 14.60 3.02 7.69
N TRP A 115 14.10 2.14 6.82
CA TRP A 115 14.87 1.07 6.21
C TRP A 115 15.61 1.53 4.93
N SER A 116 14.95 2.29 4.06
CA SER A 116 15.47 2.88 2.82
C SER A 116 14.78 4.22 2.55
N ASN A 117 15.53 5.32 2.52
CA ASN A 117 14.99 6.68 2.31
C ASN A 117 14.68 6.96 0.84
N GLY A 118 13.79 6.17 0.26
CA GLY A 118 13.57 6.13 -1.18
C GLY A 118 14.19 4.89 -1.82
N ALA A 119 13.73 4.58 -3.02
CA ALA A 119 14.16 3.43 -3.80
C ALA A 119 13.77 3.62 -5.26
N GLU A 120 14.54 3.09 -6.19
CA GLU A 120 14.24 3.17 -7.61
C GLU A 120 14.52 1.85 -8.33
N GLY A 121 13.56 1.37 -9.10
CA GLY A 121 13.74 0.19 -9.95
C GLY A 121 12.45 -0.56 -10.18
N GLU A 122 12.56 -1.86 -10.42
CA GLU A 122 11.39 -2.68 -10.75
C GLU A 122 10.81 -3.38 -9.51
N ILE A 123 9.49 -3.35 -9.39
CA ILE A 123 8.69 -4.22 -8.51
C ILE A 123 7.70 -4.98 -9.40
N GLY A 124 7.90 -6.30 -9.52
CA GLY A 124 7.14 -7.11 -10.48
C GLY A 124 7.36 -6.62 -11.92
N PRO A 125 6.28 -6.35 -12.69
CA PRO A 125 6.36 -5.78 -14.03
C PRO A 125 6.49 -4.25 -14.06
N ASN A 126 6.48 -3.57 -12.91
CA ASN A 126 6.35 -2.13 -12.82
C ASN A 126 7.69 -1.48 -12.48
N TYR A 127 8.07 -0.43 -13.20
CA TYR A 127 9.11 0.48 -12.73
C TYR A 127 8.49 1.52 -11.79
N VAL A 128 9.15 1.76 -10.65
CA VAL A 128 8.72 2.71 -9.62
C VAL A 128 9.93 3.43 -9.03
N GLN A 129 9.76 4.74 -8.83
CA GLN A 129 10.67 5.57 -8.06
C GLN A 129 9.94 6.04 -6.80
N ILE A 130 10.28 5.49 -5.64
CA ILE A 130 9.83 5.93 -4.32
C ILE A 130 10.77 7.06 -3.88
N TRP A 131 10.22 8.24 -3.63
CA TRP A 131 11.00 9.42 -3.26
C TRP A 131 11.45 9.39 -1.80
N SER A 132 12.59 10.02 -1.56
CA SER A 132 13.11 10.24 -0.22
C SER A 132 12.22 11.21 0.57
N ALA A 133 12.32 11.14 1.90
CA ALA A 133 11.61 12.07 2.77
C ALA A 133 11.92 13.54 2.45
N ASP A 134 13.17 13.86 2.12
CA ASP A 134 13.58 15.23 1.81
C ASP A 134 13.16 15.72 0.44
N GLN A 135 13.08 14.84 -0.55
CA GLN A 135 12.46 15.18 -1.83
C GLN A 135 11.00 15.59 -1.61
N ILE A 136 10.28 14.83 -0.77
CA ILE A 136 8.86 15.06 -0.49
C ILE A 136 8.63 16.39 0.24
N TYR A 137 9.37 16.69 1.32
CA TYR A 137 9.09 17.92 2.10
C TYR A 137 9.68 19.19 1.49
N ARG A 138 10.71 19.10 0.61
CA ARG A 138 11.36 20.28 0.01
C ARG A 138 10.71 20.74 -1.27
N ASP A 139 10.20 19.80 -2.05
CA ASP A 139 9.51 20.07 -3.29
C ASP A 139 8.13 19.43 -3.18
N PRO A 140 7.10 20.18 -2.71
CA PRO A 140 5.77 19.64 -2.48
C PRO A 140 5.08 19.36 -3.82
N TYR A 141 5.51 18.28 -4.47
CA TYR A 141 4.88 17.53 -5.54
C TYR A 141 4.67 18.24 -6.88
N PRO A 142 4.74 17.48 -8.00
CA PRO A 142 4.42 18.04 -9.30
C PRO A 142 2.95 18.47 -9.43
N TYR A 143 2.03 17.98 -8.56
CA TYR A 143 0.56 18.18 -8.68
C TYR A 143 -0.13 18.63 -7.39
N GLY A 144 0.62 19.13 -6.40
CA GLY A 144 0.06 19.43 -5.08
C GLY A 144 -1.06 20.49 -5.10
N ASP A 145 -0.96 21.45 -6.02
CA ASP A 145 -1.96 22.50 -6.22
C ASP A 145 -3.21 21.99 -6.95
N GLU A 146 -3.04 21.03 -7.86
CA GLU A 146 -4.10 20.42 -8.67
C GLU A 146 -4.89 19.36 -7.89
N LEU A 147 -4.20 18.59 -7.04
CA LEU A 147 -4.77 17.47 -6.27
C LEU A 147 -4.59 17.68 -4.76
N PRO A 148 -5.25 18.70 -4.18
CA PRO A 148 -5.16 18.95 -2.75
C PRO A 148 -5.72 17.76 -1.95
N GLY A 149 -5.00 17.40 -0.89
CA GLY A 149 -5.32 16.25 -0.06
C GLY A 149 -4.69 14.94 -0.53
N ILE A 150 -3.88 14.96 -1.60
CA ILE A 150 -3.04 13.82 -1.97
C ILE A 150 -1.60 14.10 -1.57
N LEU A 151 -1.02 13.20 -0.79
CA LEU A 151 0.39 13.21 -0.43
C LEU A 151 1.12 12.21 -1.32
N PHE A 152 1.71 12.67 -2.42
CA PHE A 152 2.42 11.77 -3.32
C PHE A 152 3.70 11.22 -2.66
N PHE A 153 4.19 10.07 -3.09
CA PHE A 153 5.43 9.52 -2.53
C PHE A 153 6.24 8.71 -3.54
N ALA A 154 5.66 8.45 -4.71
CA ALA A 154 6.35 7.73 -5.77
C ALA A 154 5.84 8.14 -7.15
N GLY A 155 6.65 7.88 -8.17
CA GLY A 155 6.28 7.95 -9.58
C GLY A 155 6.66 6.69 -10.34
N ASP A 156 6.17 6.57 -11.57
CA ASP A 156 6.51 5.47 -12.48
C ASP A 156 7.72 5.79 -13.40
N GLY A 157 8.43 6.88 -13.13
CA GLY A 157 9.51 7.39 -14.01
C GLY A 157 9.02 8.09 -15.28
N GLY A 158 7.70 8.22 -15.45
CA GLY A 158 7.04 8.90 -16.56
C GLY A 158 6.02 9.91 -16.05
N GLU A 159 4.76 9.69 -16.39
CA GLU A 159 3.66 10.65 -16.17
C GLU A 159 2.71 10.22 -15.04
N ALA A 160 2.91 9.06 -14.43
CA ALA A 160 2.06 8.59 -13.33
C ALA A 160 2.70 8.83 -11.96
N ALA A 161 1.85 9.14 -10.98
CA ALA A 161 2.26 9.37 -9.60
C ALA A 161 1.35 8.60 -8.63
N PHE A 162 1.97 8.09 -7.57
CA PHE A 162 1.32 7.36 -6.48
C PHE A 162 1.34 8.22 -5.22
N GLY A 163 0.25 8.21 -4.47
CA GLY A 163 0.12 9.00 -3.27
C GLY A 163 -0.89 8.46 -2.27
N PHE A 164 -0.81 8.93 -1.04
CA PHE A 164 -1.83 8.69 -0.03
C PHE A 164 -2.97 9.67 -0.20
N ASP A 165 -4.21 9.17 -0.25
CA ASP A 165 -5.38 10.03 -0.14
C ASP A 165 -5.61 10.40 1.34
N THR A 166 -5.12 11.57 1.73
CA THR A 166 -5.16 12.07 3.11
C THR A 166 -6.54 12.57 3.53
N ARG A 167 -7.50 12.64 2.59
CA ARG A 167 -8.88 13.07 2.82
C ARG A 167 -9.72 11.95 3.43
N ILE A 168 -9.25 10.70 3.36
CA ILE A 168 -9.96 9.49 3.79
C ILE A 168 -9.11 8.73 4.82
N GLN A 169 -9.77 8.06 5.77
CA GLN A 169 -9.12 7.23 6.79
C GLN A 169 -9.65 5.79 6.75
N PRO A 170 -8.77 4.76 6.73
CA PRO A 170 -7.30 4.86 6.59
C PRO A 170 -6.91 5.41 5.21
N MET A 171 -5.78 6.12 5.10
CA MET A 171 -5.32 6.79 3.88
C MET A 171 -4.90 5.77 2.80
N PRO A 172 -5.74 5.44 1.80
CA PRO A 172 -5.36 4.47 0.78
C PRO A 172 -4.30 5.05 -0.15
N VAL A 173 -3.53 4.17 -0.79
CA VAL A 173 -2.68 4.53 -1.92
C VAL A 173 -3.54 4.62 -3.18
N VAL A 174 -3.43 5.77 -3.84
CA VAL A 174 -4.06 6.08 -5.12
C VAL A 174 -3.00 6.30 -6.20
N VAL A 175 -3.39 6.15 -7.46
CA VAL A 175 -2.60 6.54 -8.62
C VAL A 175 -3.33 7.60 -9.44
N THR A 176 -2.58 8.55 -9.99
CA THR A 176 -3.02 9.53 -10.98
C THR A 176 -2.07 9.51 -12.18
N HIS A 177 -2.54 10.04 -13.31
CA HIS A 177 -1.75 10.28 -14.51
C HIS A 177 -1.73 11.78 -14.80
N TYR A 178 -0.64 12.31 -15.34
CA TYR A 178 -0.47 13.75 -15.61
C TYR A 178 -1.61 14.38 -16.43
N ASP A 179 -2.13 13.64 -17.41
CA ASP A 179 -3.24 14.07 -18.26
C ASP A 179 -4.62 14.01 -17.57
N ASP A 180 -4.70 13.53 -16.32
CA ASP A 180 -5.93 13.26 -15.58
C ASP A 180 -5.83 13.67 -14.09
N LEU A 181 -5.48 14.95 -13.86
CA LEU A 181 -5.34 15.56 -12.53
C LEU A 181 -6.68 16.03 -11.98
N ASP A 182 -7.61 15.11 -11.76
CA ASP A 182 -8.87 15.37 -11.06
C ASP A 182 -9.03 14.43 -9.85
N ALA A 183 -9.53 14.98 -8.74
CA ALA A 183 -9.85 14.22 -7.54
C ALA A 183 -10.80 13.05 -7.82
N ASP A 184 -11.71 13.20 -8.77
CA ASP A 184 -12.72 12.19 -9.12
C ASP A 184 -12.16 11.06 -10.03
N THR A 185 -10.94 11.24 -10.56
CA THR A 185 -10.31 10.28 -11.47
C THR A 185 -9.18 9.49 -10.84
N LEU A 186 -8.85 9.78 -9.58
CA LEU A 186 -7.95 8.99 -8.76
C LEU A 186 -8.41 7.54 -8.66
N VAL A 187 -7.48 6.62 -8.94
CA VAL A 187 -7.74 5.18 -8.86
C VAL A 187 -7.09 4.64 -7.59
N PRO A 188 -7.86 4.08 -6.64
CA PRO A 188 -7.28 3.41 -5.47
C PRO A 188 -6.63 2.09 -5.89
N ILE A 189 -5.38 1.87 -5.47
CA ILE A 189 -4.62 0.67 -5.84
C ILE A 189 -4.30 -0.22 -4.63
N ALA A 190 -4.17 0.35 -3.44
CA ALA A 190 -3.89 -0.42 -2.23
C ALA A 190 -4.37 0.30 -0.97
N PRO A 191 -4.72 -0.44 0.10
CA PRO A 191 -5.17 0.14 1.36
C PRO A 191 -4.04 0.64 2.26
N THR A 192 -2.78 0.22 2.03
CA THR A 192 -1.60 0.61 2.81
C THR A 192 -0.36 0.65 1.92
N PHE A 193 0.76 1.13 2.44
CA PHE A 193 2.01 1.19 1.68
C PHE A 193 2.57 -0.22 1.42
N THR A 194 2.59 -1.10 2.41
CA THR A 194 3.06 -2.48 2.20
C THR A 194 2.19 -3.21 1.18
N ALA A 195 0.86 -3.05 1.26
CA ALA A 195 -0.05 -3.64 0.28
C ALA A 195 0.13 -3.07 -1.13
N PHE A 196 0.61 -1.82 -1.25
CA PHE A 196 0.98 -1.23 -2.54
C PHE A 196 2.19 -1.93 -3.15
N LEU A 197 3.25 -2.17 -2.37
CA LEU A 197 4.41 -2.93 -2.84
C LEU A 197 4.03 -4.36 -3.25
N GLU A 198 3.19 -5.05 -2.44
CA GLU A 198 2.67 -6.38 -2.78
C GLU A 198 1.81 -6.37 -4.06
N PHE A 199 0.99 -5.34 -4.23
CA PHE A 199 0.17 -5.14 -5.43
C PHE A 199 1.06 -5.04 -6.67
N LEU A 200 2.08 -4.20 -6.64
CA LEU A 200 3.03 -4.05 -7.74
C LEU A 200 3.79 -5.35 -8.03
N ALA A 201 4.14 -6.13 -6.99
CA ALA A 201 4.84 -7.39 -7.20
C ALA A 201 4.01 -8.42 -7.98
N SER A 202 2.69 -8.32 -7.92
CA SER A 202 1.76 -9.32 -8.49
C SER A 202 0.93 -8.83 -9.68
N ASN A 203 0.91 -7.52 -9.94
CA ASN A 203 0.02 -6.90 -10.92
C ASN A 203 0.76 -5.83 -11.72
N ASP A 204 0.33 -5.62 -12.97
CA ASP A 204 0.68 -4.43 -13.74
C ASP A 204 -0.30 -3.31 -13.36
N TRP A 205 0.21 -2.20 -12.83
CA TRP A 205 -0.64 -1.10 -12.37
C TRP A 205 -1.36 -0.41 -13.54
N THR A 206 -0.76 -0.40 -14.74
CA THR A 206 -1.30 0.23 -15.94
C THR A 206 -2.52 -0.55 -16.43
N ASP A 207 -2.40 -1.88 -16.53
CA ASP A 207 -3.52 -2.77 -16.88
C ASP A 207 -4.65 -2.64 -15.86
N TYR A 208 -4.32 -2.57 -14.56
CA TYR A 208 -5.30 -2.36 -13.50
C TYR A 208 -6.03 -1.02 -13.67
N TRP A 209 -5.29 0.07 -13.89
CA TRP A 209 -5.86 1.41 -14.07
C TRP A 209 -6.84 1.46 -15.24
N PHE A 210 -6.44 0.94 -16.41
CA PHE A 210 -7.33 0.88 -17.58
C PHE A 210 -8.58 0.04 -17.31
N SER A 211 -8.44 -1.10 -16.63
CA SER A 211 -9.56 -1.96 -16.26
C SER A 211 -10.52 -1.26 -15.28
N TYR A 212 -9.98 -0.58 -14.27
CA TYR A 212 -10.75 0.16 -13.26
C TYR A 212 -11.57 1.29 -13.89
N ARG A 213 -10.94 2.08 -14.77
CA ARG A 213 -11.60 3.20 -15.47
C ARG A 213 -12.64 2.72 -16.49
N SER A 214 -12.40 1.58 -17.14
CA SER A 214 -13.36 1.00 -18.10
C SER A 214 -14.58 0.35 -17.43
N SER A 215 -14.44 -0.08 -16.17
CA SER A 215 -15.50 -0.76 -15.41
C SER A 215 -16.27 0.15 -14.45
N SER A 216 -15.72 1.32 -14.14
CA SER A 216 -16.40 2.36 -13.37
C SER A 216 -17.27 3.20 -14.33
N PRO A 217 -18.60 3.09 -14.30
CA PRO A 217 -19.44 4.03 -15.05
C PRO A 217 -19.11 5.45 -14.59
N GLU A 218 -18.93 6.36 -15.55
CA GLU A 218 -18.71 7.79 -15.31
C GLU A 218 -19.60 8.26 -14.13
N ARG A 219 -18.95 8.70 -13.04
CA ARG A 219 -19.64 9.23 -11.85
C ARG A 219 -20.08 10.66 -12.09
#